data_AF-A0A7D7ZW21-F1
#
_entry.id   AF-A0A7D7ZW21-F1
#
_cell.length_a   1.000
_cell.length_b   1.000
_cell.length_c   1.000
_cell.angle_alpha   90.00
_cell.angle_beta   90.00
_cell.angle_gamma   90.00
#
_symmetry.space_group_name_H-M   'P 1'
#
loop_
_entity.id
_entity.type
_entity.pdbx_description
1 polymer ?
#
loop_
_entity_poly.entity_id
_entity_poly.type
_entity_poly.pdbx_seq_one_letter_code
_entity_poly.pdbx_strand_id
1 'polypeptide(L)'
;MQIYTFALIDFIKILVKSPKIEHLYSNPKLTFFRKESRHTGEYKTKEVADYHFCKVIIYENGTVLFKGSIHKFWNSLNQCIAPNFKMHNYTGYNGNLFTLKNVNEVFKHLEKLFGCKLQQMLIRSIEFGINSDVNFNPNKFLTGLLFHIGKPFESQYNRTYFEAIHQKYKIKIYNKSYQFKMPNNVLRFEIKYFKMCELKKIGIYTLQDINSKTILEVCSIILKRFDEVIYFDKSISKKQLTKNEKELSKNYSNINYWIDDLKAIHRHRHKKRLKELIAKHSKNLHQQIKEDLLKKCVIINQVTKDGFV
;
A
#
# COMPACT_ATOMS: atom_id res chain seq x y z
N MET A 1 9.01 -25.48 -3.66
CA MET A 1 9.30 -24.16 -3.06
C MET A 1 8.89 -23.09 -4.05
N GLN A 2 7.71 -22.49 -3.89
CA GLN A 2 7.24 -21.37 -4.72
C GLN A 2 6.89 -20.22 -3.78
N ILE A 3 7.80 -19.25 -3.69
CA ILE A 3 7.61 -18.03 -2.90
C ILE A 3 7.38 -16.91 -3.90
N TYR A 4 6.11 -16.55 -4.12
CA TYR A 4 5.79 -15.26 -4.75
C TYR A 4 4.58 -14.68 -4.04
N THR A 5 4.83 -13.94 -2.98
CA THR A 5 3.82 -13.16 -2.26
C THR A 5 4.04 -11.71 -2.67
N PHE A 6 3.19 -11.11 -3.51
CA PHE A 6 3.43 -9.76 -4.02
C PHE A 6 2.12 -9.06 -4.40
N ALA A 7 1.94 -7.76 -4.15
CA ALA A 7 0.70 -7.09 -4.58
C ALA A 7 0.91 -5.63 -4.98
N LEU A 8 0.91 -5.34 -6.27
CA LEU A 8 1.31 -4.03 -6.81
C LEU A 8 0.38 -2.89 -6.43
N ILE A 9 -0.91 -3.10 -6.64
CA ILE A 9 -1.96 -2.10 -6.44
C ILE A 9 -3.01 -2.76 -5.55
N ASP A 10 -3.32 -2.13 -4.43
CA ASP A 10 -4.35 -2.61 -3.53
C ASP A 10 -5.63 -1.80 -3.76
N PHE A 11 -5.72 -0.60 -3.17
CA PHE A 11 -6.88 0.27 -3.28
C PHE A 11 -6.81 1.24 -4.45
N ILE A 12 -7.92 1.48 -5.13
CA ILE A 12 -8.10 2.59 -6.07
C ILE A 12 -9.39 3.35 -5.81
N LYS A 13 -9.41 4.63 -6.18
CA LYS A 13 -10.62 5.44 -6.36
C LYS A 13 -10.53 6.10 -7.74
N ILE A 14 -11.51 5.81 -8.59
CA ILE A 14 -11.61 6.28 -9.97
C ILE A 14 -12.83 7.19 -10.10
N LEU A 15 -12.69 8.23 -10.92
CA LEU A 15 -13.78 9.00 -11.49
C LEU A 15 -13.95 8.61 -12.96
N VAL A 16 -15.14 8.13 -13.34
CA VAL A 16 -15.44 7.77 -14.73
C VAL A 16 -15.93 9.02 -15.47
N LYS A 17 -15.25 9.39 -16.56
CA LYS A 17 -15.60 10.52 -17.41
C LYS A 17 -16.62 10.11 -18.47
N SER A 18 -17.66 10.94 -18.61
CA SER A 18 -18.79 10.70 -19.52
C SER A 18 -19.36 9.27 -19.37
N PRO A 19 -19.76 8.88 -18.14
CA PRO A 19 -20.24 7.53 -17.88
C PRO A 19 -21.58 7.29 -18.60
N LYS A 20 -21.77 6.08 -19.12
CA LYS A 20 -23.06 5.62 -19.63
C LYS A 20 -23.89 5.11 -18.44
N ILE A 21 -24.64 6.00 -17.80
CA ILE A 21 -25.36 5.68 -16.56
C ILE A 21 -26.44 4.62 -16.79
N GLU A 22 -27.20 4.70 -17.88
CA GLU A 22 -28.22 3.70 -18.24
C GLU A 22 -27.63 2.30 -18.36
N HIS A 23 -26.45 2.18 -18.99
CA HIS A 23 -25.70 0.91 -19.07
C HIS A 23 -25.36 0.32 -17.70
N LEU A 24 -25.10 1.16 -16.70
CA LEU A 24 -24.84 0.70 -15.33
C LEU A 24 -26.11 0.20 -14.66
N TYR A 25 -27.23 0.92 -14.83
CA TYR A 25 -28.52 0.51 -14.28
C TYR A 25 -29.07 -0.76 -14.91
N SER A 26 -28.84 -0.96 -16.21
CA SER A 26 -29.26 -2.18 -16.91
C SER A 26 -28.33 -3.37 -16.67
N ASN A 27 -27.20 -3.20 -15.96
CA ASN A 27 -26.23 -4.27 -15.76
C ASN A 27 -26.69 -5.22 -14.64
N PRO A 28 -27.00 -6.50 -14.93
CA PRO A 28 -27.53 -7.43 -13.94
C PRO A 28 -26.53 -7.78 -12.82
N LYS A 29 -25.25 -7.44 -12.99
CA LYS A 29 -24.21 -7.64 -11.97
C LYS A 29 -24.18 -6.52 -10.92
N LEU A 30 -24.92 -5.44 -11.12
CA LEU A 30 -24.94 -4.27 -10.25
C LEU A 30 -26.34 -4.06 -9.69
N THR A 31 -26.46 -4.21 -8.38
CA THR A 31 -27.67 -3.83 -7.65
C THR A 31 -27.39 -2.57 -6.85
N PHE A 32 -28.05 -1.48 -7.22
CA PHE A 32 -27.87 -0.17 -6.60
C PHE A 32 -28.83 0.03 -5.43
N PHE A 33 -28.29 0.51 -4.31
CA PHE A 33 -29.06 0.88 -3.14
C PHE A 33 -28.87 2.36 -2.81
N ARG A 34 -29.97 3.02 -2.45
CA ARG A 34 -30.00 4.39 -1.92
C ARG A 34 -30.32 4.34 -0.43
N LYS A 35 -29.64 5.14 0.40
CA LYS A 35 -29.96 5.24 1.84
C LYS A 35 -31.01 6.30 2.08
N GLU A 36 -31.95 6.01 2.99
CA GLU A 36 -32.98 6.94 3.45
C GLU A 36 -32.91 7.15 4.96
N SER A 37 -33.36 8.32 5.42
CA SER A 37 -33.56 8.63 6.83
C SER A 37 -34.92 8.12 7.28
N ARG A 38 -34.96 7.26 8.31
CA ARG A 38 -36.23 6.78 8.88
C ARG A 38 -37.03 7.86 9.59
N HIS A 39 -36.39 8.94 10.02
CA HIS A 39 -37.05 10.03 10.76
C HIS A 39 -37.57 11.12 9.82
N THR A 40 -36.84 11.43 8.75
CA THR A 40 -37.14 12.56 7.87
C THR A 40 -37.59 12.15 6.47
N GLY A 41 -37.45 10.88 6.09
CA GLY A 41 -37.69 10.41 4.71
C GLY A 41 -36.64 10.87 3.69
N GLU A 42 -35.66 11.69 4.11
CA GLU A 42 -34.66 12.24 3.20
C GLU A 42 -33.72 11.16 2.67
N TYR A 43 -33.57 11.13 1.35
CA TYR A 43 -32.62 10.27 0.67
C TYR A 43 -31.21 10.87 0.65
N LYS A 44 -30.19 10.01 0.70
CA LYS A 44 -28.83 10.41 0.33
C LYS A 44 -28.75 10.60 -1.18
N THR A 45 -27.99 11.62 -1.60
CA THR A 45 -27.79 12.04 -3.00
C THR A 45 -26.91 11.10 -3.84
N LYS A 46 -26.82 9.83 -3.44
CA LYS A 46 -26.02 8.81 -4.13
C LYS A 46 -26.60 7.42 -3.97
N GLU A 47 -26.39 6.64 -4.99
CA GLU A 47 -26.64 5.21 -5.05
C GLU A 47 -25.33 4.43 -5.05
N VAL A 48 -25.34 3.26 -4.44
CA VAL A 48 -24.15 2.43 -4.27
C VAL A 48 -24.48 0.98 -4.59
N ALA A 49 -23.67 0.37 -5.46
CA ALA A 49 -23.63 -1.07 -5.66
C ALA A 49 -22.32 -1.63 -5.10
N ASP A 50 -22.41 -2.64 -4.25
CA ASP A 50 -21.25 -3.42 -3.83
C ASP A 50 -20.88 -4.43 -4.93
N TYR A 51 -19.59 -4.51 -5.25
CA TYR A 51 -19.10 -5.32 -6.35
C TYR A 51 -17.70 -5.85 -6.05
N HIS A 52 -17.58 -7.13 -5.67
CA HIS A 52 -16.32 -7.81 -5.37
C HIS A 52 -15.35 -7.00 -4.49
N PHE A 53 -15.77 -6.67 -3.26
CA PHE A 53 -15.00 -5.83 -2.31
C PHE A 53 -14.70 -4.39 -2.78
N CYS A 54 -15.32 -3.98 -3.89
CA CYS A 54 -15.33 -2.63 -4.41
C CYS A 54 -16.76 -2.07 -4.40
N LYS A 55 -16.89 -0.78 -4.74
CA LYS A 55 -18.15 -0.06 -4.79
C LYS A 55 -18.23 0.74 -6.08
N VAL A 56 -19.34 0.61 -6.79
CA VAL A 56 -19.77 1.54 -7.83
C VAL A 56 -20.70 2.54 -7.19
N ILE A 57 -20.45 3.84 -7.38
CA ILE A 57 -21.21 4.92 -6.76
C ILE A 57 -21.68 5.86 -7.85
N ILE A 58 -22.98 6.12 -7.90
CA ILE A 58 -23.61 7.09 -8.81
C ILE A 58 -24.18 8.21 -7.95
N TYR A 59 -23.80 9.45 -8.24
CA TYR A 59 -24.38 10.64 -7.62
C TYR A 59 -25.50 11.19 -8.51
N GLU A 60 -26.46 11.90 -7.91
CA GLU A 60 -27.59 12.50 -8.64
C GLU A 60 -27.17 13.47 -9.74
N ASN A 61 -26.01 14.13 -9.59
CA ASN A 61 -25.45 14.99 -10.62
C ASN A 61 -24.78 14.24 -11.79
N GLY A 62 -24.95 12.92 -11.88
CA GLY A 62 -24.37 12.06 -12.91
C GLY A 62 -22.90 11.66 -12.68
N THR A 63 -22.30 12.05 -11.56
CA THR A 63 -20.92 11.64 -11.24
C THR A 63 -20.87 10.15 -10.93
N VAL A 64 -20.01 9.40 -11.61
CA VAL A 64 -19.77 7.98 -11.35
C VAL A 64 -18.37 7.75 -10.78
N LEU A 65 -18.30 7.08 -9.62
CA LEU A 65 -17.06 6.68 -8.98
C LEU A 65 -16.99 5.16 -8.83
N PHE A 66 -15.79 4.62 -9.01
CA PHE A 66 -15.43 3.27 -8.57
C PHE A 66 -14.41 3.36 -7.44
N LYS A 67 -14.58 2.59 -6.36
CA LYS A 67 -13.54 2.51 -5.33
C LYS A 67 -13.48 1.17 -4.63
N GLY A 68 -12.29 0.71 -4.27
CA GLY A 68 -12.10 -0.54 -3.54
C GLY A 68 -10.73 -1.14 -3.77
N SER A 69 -10.52 -2.35 -3.22
CA SER A 69 -9.29 -3.10 -3.45
C SER A 69 -9.39 -3.92 -4.72
N ILE A 70 -8.61 -3.57 -5.75
CA ILE A 70 -8.61 -4.36 -7.00
C ILE A 70 -7.92 -5.71 -6.86
N HIS A 71 -7.03 -5.86 -5.87
CA HIS A 71 -6.48 -7.17 -5.54
C HIS A 71 -7.57 -8.08 -4.95
N LYS A 72 -8.35 -7.58 -3.97
CA LYS A 72 -9.50 -8.34 -3.43
C LYS A 72 -10.54 -8.63 -4.50
N PHE A 73 -10.76 -7.69 -5.42
CA PHE A 73 -11.62 -7.88 -6.58
C PHE A 73 -11.12 -9.05 -7.45
N TRP A 74 -9.87 -9.01 -7.91
CA TRP A 74 -9.30 -10.08 -8.71
C TRP A 74 -9.39 -11.44 -8.01
N ASN A 75 -9.04 -11.50 -6.72
CA ASN A 75 -9.16 -12.72 -5.93
C ASN A 75 -10.60 -13.21 -5.82
N SER A 76 -11.57 -12.30 -5.67
CA SER A 76 -12.98 -12.66 -5.63
C SER A 76 -13.48 -13.24 -6.96
N LEU A 77 -13.04 -12.70 -8.10
CA LEU A 77 -13.37 -13.25 -9.42
C LEU A 77 -12.78 -14.65 -9.63
N ASN A 78 -11.59 -14.88 -9.09
CA ASN A 78 -10.85 -16.14 -9.22
C ASN A 78 -11.04 -17.08 -8.03
N GLN A 79 -12.04 -16.84 -7.17
CA GLN A 79 -12.39 -17.67 -6.01
C GLN A 79 -11.22 -17.94 -5.05
N CYS A 80 -10.26 -17.00 -4.98
CA CYS A 80 -9.10 -17.07 -4.11
C CYS A 80 -9.46 -16.56 -2.71
N ILE A 81 -9.51 -17.47 -1.74
CA ILE A 81 -9.85 -17.17 -0.33
C ILE A 81 -8.61 -16.96 0.54
N ALA A 82 -8.78 -16.24 1.65
CA ALA A 82 -7.69 -15.99 2.59
C ALA A 82 -7.41 -17.23 3.45
N PRO A 83 -6.16 -17.45 3.92
CA PRO A 83 -5.84 -18.57 4.82
C PRO A 83 -6.63 -18.55 6.14
N ASN A 84 -7.00 -17.36 6.63
CA ASN A 84 -7.81 -17.17 7.83
C ASN A 84 -9.31 -17.01 7.54
N PHE A 85 -9.80 -17.54 6.41
CA PHE A 85 -11.19 -17.40 6.00
C PHE A 85 -12.17 -17.81 7.10
N LYS A 86 -13.17 -16.95 7.33
CA LYS A 86 -14.31 -17.20 8.19
C LYS A 86 -15.54 -16.63 7.51
N MET A 87 -16.53 -17.49 7.24
CA MET A 87 -17.71 -17.19 6.44
C MET A 87 -18.42 -15.88 6.85
N HIS A 88 -18.67 -15.70 8.15
CA HIS A 88 -19.46 -14.56 8.64
C HIS A 88 -18.69 -13.22 8.76
N ASN A 89 -17.38 -13.18 8.51
CA ASN A 89 -16.57 -11.97 8.69
C ASN A 89 -15.49 -11.80 7.60
N TYR A 90 -15.77 -12.31 6.39
CA TYR A 90 -14.79 -12.29 5.33
C TYR A 90 -14.67 -10.90 4.69
N THR A 91 -13.49 -10.30 4.82
CA THR A 91 -13.21 -8.95 4.29
C THR A 91 -12.41 -8.99 2.98
N GLY A 92 -12.27 -10.16 2.35
CA GLY A 92 -11.49 -10.36 1.12
C GLY A 92 -10.01 -10.63 1.38
N TYR A 93 -9.34 -11.26 0.42
CA TYR A 93 -7.93 -11.59 0.49
C TYR A 93 -7.09 -10.66 -0.40
N ASN A 94 -5.97 -10.16 0.10
CA ASN A 94 -4.98 -9.42 -0.68
C ASN A 94 -3.54 -9.76 -0.25
N GLY A 95 -3.35 -10.96 0.28
CA GLY A 95 -2.05 -11.42 0.79
C GLY A 95 -1.22 -12.18 -0.24
N ASN A 96 -1.81 -12.68 -1.33
CA ASN A 96 -1.14 -13.46 -2.39
C ASN A 96 -0.51 -12.58 -3.47
N LEU A 97 -0.04 -13.23 -4.54
CA LEU A 97 0.49 -12.60 -5.74
C LEU A 97 -0.59 -11.85 -6.54
N PHE A 98 -0.31 -10.61 -6.92
CA PHE A 98 -1.12 -9.75 -7.76
C PHE A 98 -0.21 -8.92 -8.66
N THR A 99 -0.05 -9.43 -9.89
CA THR A 99 0.88 -8.94 -10.91
C THR A 99 0.24 -7.88 -11.81
N LEU A 100 1.03 -7.22 -12.67
CA LEU A 100 0.48 -6.32 -13.68
C LEU A 100 -0.45 -7.06 -14.66
N LYS A 101 -0.23 -8.35 -14.95
CA LYS A 101 -1.16 -9.16 -15.74
C LYS A 101 -2.54 -9.23 -15.07
N ASN A 102 -2.57 -9.49 -13.76
CA ASN A 102 -3.82 -9.54 -12.99
C ASN A 102 -4.50 -8.16 -12.90
N VAL A 103 -3.70 -7.09 -12.78
CA VAL A 103 -4.20 -5.71 -12.87
C VAL A 103 -4.86 -5.47 -14.24
N ASN A 104 -4.23 -5.89 -15.33
CA ASN A 104 -4.78 -5.76 -16.69
C ASN A 104 -6.08 -6.57 -16.88
N GLU A 105 -6.18 -7.75 -16.26
CA GLU A 105 -7.44 -8.52 -16.24
C GLU A 105 -8.56 -7.76 -15.53
N VAL A 106 -8.26 -7.15 -14.38
CA VAL A 106 -9.22 -6.27 -13.68
C VAL A 106 -9.61 -5.08 -14.56
N PHE A 107 -8.65 -4.44 -15.23
CA PHE A 107 -8.92 -3.28 -16.08
C PHE A 107 -9.81 -3.63 -17.27
N LYS A 108 -9.54 -4.74 -17.96
CA LYS A 108 -10.43 -5.26 -19.02
C LYS A 108 -11.84 -5.54 -18.49
N HIS A 109 -11.94 -6.05 -17.27
CA HIS A 109 -13.24 -6.25 -16.62
C HIS A 109 -13.95 -4.93 -16.34
N LEU A 110 -13.23 -3.91 -15.84
CA LEU A 110 -13.78 -2.59 -15.59
C LEU A 110 -14.27 -1.91 -16.88
N GLU A 111 -13.55 -2.03 -18.01
CA GLU A 111 -14.02 -1.50 -19.30
C GLU A 111 -15.37 -2.10 -19.70
N LYS A 112 -15.54 -3.41 -19.55
CA LYS A 112 -16.81 -4.10 -19.80
C LYS A 112 -17.90 -3.66 -18.82
N LEU A 113 -17.56 -3.56 -17.53
CA LEU A 113 -18.50 -3.17 -16.48
C LEU A 113 -19.06 -1.77 -16.74
N PHE A 114 -18.19 -0.80 -17.06
CA PHE A 114 -18.56 0.60 -17.26
C PHE A 114 -18.96 0.96 -18.71
N GLY A 115 -18.71 0.08 -19.67
CA GLY A 115 -18.98 0.35 -21.09
C GLY A 115 -18.14 1.51 -21.65
N CYS A 116 -16.92 1.70 -21.14
CA CYS A 116 -16.04 2.83 -21.47
C CYS A 116 -14.56 2.41 -21.48
N LYS A 117 -13.68 3.26 -22.02
CA LYS A 117 -12.24 2.97 -22.14
C LYS A 117 -11.44 3.38 -20.90
N LEU A 118 -10.28 2.77 -20.68
CA LEU A 118 -9.40 3.08 -19.53
C LEU A 118 -8.99 4.57 -19.41
N GLN A 119 -8.90 5.31 -20.51
CA GLN A 119 -8.59 6.75 -20.51
C GLN A 119 -9.69 7.59 -19.85
N GLN A 120 -10.92 7.10 -19.86
CA GLN A 120 -12.04 7.77 -19.21
C GLN A 120 -12.03 7.54 -17.70
N MET A 121 -11.19 6.64 -17.18
CA MET A 121 -11.15 6.26 -15.77
C MET A 121 -10.03 7.02 -15.04
N LEU A 122 -10.34 8.25 -14.61
CA LEU A 122 -9.40 9.12 -13.92
C LEU A 122 -9.10 8.64 -12.50
N ILE A 123 -7.83 8.44 -12.17
CA ILE A 123 -7.41 8.05 -10.84
C ILE A 123 -7.49 9.26 -9.91
N ARG A 124 -8.23 9.12 -8.80
CA ARG A 124 -8.37 10.13 -7.74
C ARG A 124 -7.60 9.76 -6.48
N SER A 125 -7.39 8.47 -6.25
CA SER A 125 -6.57 7.92 -5.18
C SER A 125 -6.11 6.53 -5.57
N ILE A 126 -4.90 6.14 -5.18
CA ILE A 126 -4.33 4.82 -5.45
C ILE A 126 -3.41 4.43 -4.30
N GLU A 127 -3.39 3.16 -3.97
CA GLU A 127 -2.54 2.55 -2.96
C GLU A 127 -1.68 1.49 -3.61
N PHE A 128 -0.37 1.66 -3.49
CA PHE A 128 0.61 0.67 -3.92
C PHE A 128 1.13 -0.06 -2.69
N GLY A 129 1.35 -1.37 -2.82
CA GLY A 129 1.89 -2.21 -1.77
C GLY A 129 3.03 -3.07 -2.28
N ILE A 130 3.97 -3.44 -1.42
CA ILE A 130 4.91 -4.52 -1.71
C ILE A 130 5.04 -5.36 -0.44
N ASN A 131 4.86 -6.67 -0.61
CA ASN A 131 5.13 -7.66 0.42
C ASN A 131 6.62 -8.00 0.39
N SER A 132 7.24 -8.00 1.57
CA SER A 132 8.60 -8.47 1.77
C SER A 132 8.61 -9.74 2.61
N ASP A 133 9.26 -10.76 2.10
CA ASP A 133 9.44 -12.05 2.76
C ASP A 133 10.70 -11.97 3.63
N VAL A 134 10.53 -12.10 4.94
CA VAL A 134 11.63 -11.90 5.90
C VAL A 134 11.87 -13.18 6.71
N ASN A 135 13.13 -13.48 7.01
CA ASN A 135 13.51 -14.64 7.82
C ASN A 135 13.44 -14.37 9.35
N PHE A 136 12.80 -13.28 9.75
CA PHE A 136 12.62 -12.86 11.13
C PHE A 136 11.17 -12.46 11.39
N ASN A 137 10.76 -12.43 12.67
CA ASN A 137 9.43 -11.95 13.03
C ASN A 137 9.27 -10.46 12.65
N PRO A 138 8.32 -10.08 11.77
CA PRO A 138 8.14 -8.70 11.31
C PRO A 138 7.96 -7.68 12.44
N ASN A 139 7.37 -8.09 13.57
CA ASN A 139 7.19 -7.21 14.73
C ASN A 139 8.52 -6.72 15.32
N LYS A 140 9.63 -7.46 15.16
CA LYS A 140 10.97 -7.02 15.57
C LYS A 140 11.40 -5.77 14.80
N PHE A 141 11.08 -5.69 13.51
CA PHE A 141 11.31 -4.51 12.69
C PHE A 141 10.33 -3.40 13.04
N LEU A 142 9.03 -3.70 13.11
CA LEU A 142 7.99 -2.69 13.33
C LEU A 142 8.21 -1.86 14.59
N THR A 143 8.62 -2.49 15.70
CA THR A 143 8.80 -1.76 16.96
C THR A 143 10.00 -0.81 16.98
N GLY A 144 10.87 -0.83 15.96
CA GLY A 144 11.98 0.11 15.79
C GLY A 144 11.66 1.29 14.86
N LEU A 145 10.45 1.36 14.30
CA LEU A 145 10.02 2.49 13.47
C LEU A 145 9.86 3.74 14.33
N LEU A 146 10.52 4.83 13.92
CA LEU A 146 10.46 6.12 14.64
C LEU A 146 9.57 7.11 13.88
N PHE A 147 10.03 7.57 12.72
CA PHE A 147 9.31 8.55 11.91
C PHE A 147 9.70 8.48 10.43
N HIS A 148 8.86 9.07 9.58
CA HIS A 148 9.12 9.26 8.16
C HIS A 148 8.99 10.76 7.81
N ILE A 149 10.04 11.38 7.26
CA ILE A 149 10.12 12.82 6.95
C ILE A 149 9.44 13.70 8.03
N GLY A 150 9.94 13.61 9.26
CA GLY A 150 9.45 14.41 10.40
C GLY A 150 8.04 14.07 10.89
N LYS A 151 7.37 13.04 10.35
CA LYS A 151 6.09 12.53 10.85
C LYS A 151 6.30 11.23 11.62
N PRO A 152 6.09 11.22 12.96
CA PRO A 152 6.10 10.01 13.76
C PRO A 152 5.20 8.92 13.19
N PHE A 153 5.59 7.67 13.37
CA PHE A 153 4.67 6.56 13.10
C PHE A 153 3.70 6.38 14.26
N GLU A 154 2.42 6.29 13.94
CA GLU A 154 1.35 5.90 14.86
C GLU A 154 1.12 4.39 14.76
N SER A 155 0.98 3.72 15.90
CA SER A 155 0.81 2.26 15.95
C SER A 155 -0.62 1.83 16.27
N GLN A 156 -1.09 0.75 15.65
CA GLN A 156 -2.39 0.13 15.92
C GLN A 156 -2.25 -1.39 16.12
N TYR A 157 -3.35 -2.04 16.54
CA TYR A 157 -3.47 -3.49 16.66
C TYR A 157 -2.32 -4.14 17.43
N ASN A 158 -2.08 -3.68 18.66
CA ASN A 158 -0.98 -4.15 19.52
C ASN A 158 0.40 -4.05 18.83
N ARG A 159 0.67 -2.91 18.17
CA ARG A 159 1.94 -2.61 17.49
C ARG A 159 2.31 -3.60 16.38
N THR A 160 1.30 -4.12 15.66
CA THR A 160 1.50 -4.92 14.45
C THR A 160 1.27 -4.13 13.17
N TYR A 161 0.80 -2.88 13.29
CA TYR A 161 0.55 -1.95 12.20
C TYR A 161 1.05 -0.57 12.59
N PHE A 162 1.78 0.08 11.68
CA PHE A 162 2.28 1.43 11.83
C PHE A 162 1.94 2.26 10.60
N GLU A 163 1.54 3.51 10.80
CA GLU A 163 1.34 4.45 9.70
C GLU A 163 1.90 5.85 9.98
N ALA A 164 2.33 6.52 8.91
CA ALA A 164 2.75 7.91 8.93
C ALA A 164 1.95 8.68 7.88
N ILE A 165 1.17 9.67 8.32
CA ILE A 165 0.25 10.43 7.46
C ILE A 165 0.92 11.76 7.06
N HIS A 166 1.10 11.96 5.76
CA HIS A 166 1.50 13.23 5.17
C HIS A 166 0.30 13.93 4.52
N GLN A 167 0.51 15.14 3.99
CA GLN A 167 -0.54 15.96 3.37
C GLN A 167 -0.96 15.50 1.96
N LYS A 168 -0.26 14.54 1.33
CA LYS A 168 -0.53 14.06 -0.04
C LYS A 168 -0.69 12.54 -0.13
N TYR A 169 -0.03 11.83 0.78
CA TYR A 169 -0.03 10.37 0.87
C TYR A 169 0.08 9.93 2.33
N LYS A 170 -0.14 8.64 2.59
CA LYS A 170 0.28 8.00 3.83
C LYS A 170 1.10 6.75 3.55
N ILE A 171 2.01 6.45 4.45
CA ILE A 171 2.80 5.20 4.44
C ILE A 171 2.25 4.29 5.50
N LYS A 172 2.18 2.99 5.19
CA LYS A 172 1.85 1.96 6.17
C LYS A 172 2.91 0.87 6.14
N ILE A 173 3.29 0.40 7.31
CA ILE A 173 4.22 -0.72 7.47
C ILE A 173 3.62 -1.65 8.52
N TYR A 174 3.36 -2.90 8.16
CA TYR A 174 2.66 -3.81 9.07
C TYR A 174 2.97 -5.27 8.82
N ASN A 175 2.66 -6.09 9.83
CA ASN A 175 2.85 -7.53 9.80
C ASN A 175 1.68 -8.17 9.02
N LYS A 176 1.93 -8.44 7.73
CA LYS A 176 0.94 -8.99 6.80
C LYS A 176 0.64 -10.45 7.12
N SER A 177 1.65 -11.20 7.53
CA SER A 177 1.46 -12.60 7.93
C SER A 177 0.61 -12.72 9.19
N TYR A 178 0.75 -11.80 10.14
CA TYR A 178 -0.16 -11.73 11.28
C TYR A 178 -1.60 -11.42 10.85
N GLN A 179 -1.82 -10.47 9.94
CA GLN A 179 -3.16 -10.10 9.45
C GLN A 179 -3.94 -11.30 8.88
N PHE A 180 -3.28 -12.15 8.09
CA PHE A 180 -3.92 -13.28 7.40
C PHE A 180 -3.58 -14.66 7.97
N LYS A 181 -2.87 -14.73 9.10
CA LYS A 181 -2.33 -15.98 9.68
C LYS A 181 -1.52 -16.80 8.65
N MET A 182 -0.64 -16.13 7.92
CA MET A 182 0.20 -16.78 6.91
C MET A 182 1.32 -17.58 7.59
N PRO A 183 1.74 -18.72 7.01
CA PRO A 183 2.80 -19.55 7.59
C PRO A 183 4.18 -18.87 7.54
N ASN A 184 4.42 -18.08 6.50
CA ASN A 184 5.68 -17.35 6.32
C ASN A 184 5.60 -15.95 6.94
N ASN A 185 6.73 -15.41 7.38
CA ASN A 185 6.82 -14.04 7.89
C ASN A 185 6.82 -13.04 6.73
N VAL A 186 5.76 -12.23 6.67
CA VAL A 186 5.57 -11.24 5.60
C VAL A 186 5.35 -9.87 6.22
N LEU A 187 6.25 -8.93 5.90
CA LEU A 187 6.08 -7.52 6.18
C LEU A 187 5.51 -6.85 4.94
N ARG A 188 4.51 -5.98 5.07
CA ARG A 188 4.07 -5.15 3.94
C ARG A 188 4.44 -3.68 4.15
N PHE A 189 4.97 -3.07 3.09
CA PHE A 189 5.09 -1.63 2.94
C PHE A 189 4.06 -1.11 1.92
N GLU A 190 3.24 -0.14 2.29
CA GLU A 190 2.24 0.49 1.41
C GLU A 190 2.40 2.01 1.35
N ILE A 191 2.15 2.59 0.18
CA ILE A 191 1.95 4.04 0.00
C ILE A 191 0.56 4.27 -0.58
N LYS A 192 -0.28 4.99 0.16
CA LYS A 192 -1.60 5.43 -0.33
C LYS A 192 -1.57 6.91 -0.68
N TYR A 193 -1.74 7.23 -1.96
CA TYR A 193 -1.91 8.58 -2.46
C TYR A 193 -3.37 8.99 -2.42
N PHE A 194 -3.62 10.17 -1.84
CA PHE A 194 -4.94 10.82 -1.87
C PHE A 194 -4.90 12.14 -2.66
N LYS A 195 -3.71 12.66 -2.96
CA LYS A 195 -3.49 13.70 -3.97
C LYS A 195 -2.55 13.18 -5.06
N MET A 196 -3.01 13.21 -6.30
CA MET A 196 -2.29 12.62 -7.45
C MET A 196 -1.11 13.45 -7.97
N CYS A 197 -0.81 14.62 -7.37
CA CYS A 197 0.20 15.55 -7.90
C CYS A 197 1.61 14.96 -8.06
N GLU A 198 2.00 13.99 -7.23
CA GLU A 198 3.30 13.29 -7.37
C GLU A 198 3.24 12.26 -8.50
N LEU A 199 2.17 11.47 -8.56
CA LEU A 199 1.97 10.45 -9.59
C LEU A 199 1.75 11.03 -10.99
N LYS A 200 1.17 12.22 -11.10
CA LYS A 200 1.05 12.93 -12.38
C LYS A 200 2.40 13.32 -12.99
N LYS A 201 3.43 13.56 -12.15
CA LYS A 201 4.79 13.88 -12.64
C LYS A 201 5.45 12.69 -13.34
N ILE A 202 5.02 11.47 -12.99
CA ILE A 202 5.46 10.22 -13.62
C ILE A 202 4.46 9.70 -14.66
N GLY A 203 3.56 10.58 -15.13
CA GLY A 203 2.63 10.25 -16.21
C GLY A 203 1.36 9.51 -15.81
N ILE A 204 1.05 9.30 -14.52
CA ILE A 204 -0.13 8.55 -14.08
C ILE A 204 -1.33 9.49 -13.84
N TYR A 205 -2.32 9.43 -14.73
CA TYR A 205 -3.58 10.20 -14.65
C TYR A 205 -4.81 9.31 -14.64
N THR A 206 -4.81 8.27 -15.46
CA THR A 206 -5.91 7.36 -15.78
C THR A 206 -5.48 5.92 -15.59
N LEU A 207 -6.40 4.97 -15.71
CA LEU A 207 -6.02 3.55 -15.67
C LEU A 207 -5.16 3.14 -16.87
N GLN A 208 -5.26 3.81 -18.03
CA GLN A 208 -4.42 3.48 -19.19
C GLN A 208 -2.93 3.71 -18.90
N ASP A 209 -2.63 4.67 -18.03
CA ASP A 209 -1.26 5.06 -17.72
C ASP A 209 -0.55 4.06 -16.81
N ILE A 210 -1.26 3.06 -16.27
CA ILE A 210 -0.65 1.99 -15.45
C ILE A 210 -0.14 0.90 -16.39
N ASN A 211 1.19 0.86 -16.57
CA ASN A 211 1.90 -0.08 -17.43
C ASN A 211 3.29 -0.36 -16.85
N SER A 212 4.08 -1.23 -17.46
CA SER A 212 5.40 -1.63 -16.93
C SER A 212 6.31 -0.44 -16.65
N LYS A 213 6.31 0.59 -17.51
CA LYS A 213 7.16 1.77 -17.34
C LYS A 213 6.75 2.56 -16.09
N THR A 214 5.47 2.93 -15.97
CA THR A 214 5.01 3.72 -14.82
C THR A 214 5.09 2.95 -13.52
N ILE A 215 4.96 1.62 -13.58
CA ILE A 215 5.17 0.73 -12.44
C ILE A 215 6.62 0.72 -11.97
N LEU A 216 7.60 0.75 -12.88
CA LEU A 216 9.02 0.90 -12.49
C LEU A 216 9.27 2.22 -11.77
N GLU A 217 8.67 3.32 -12.25
CA GLU A 217 8.79 4.62 -11.60
C GLU A 217 8.15 4.61 -10.20
N VAL A 218 7.00 3.93 -10.05
CA VAL A 218 6.38 3.69 -8.73
C VAL A 218 7.28 2.86 -7.81
N CYS A 219 7.95 1.83 -8.32
CA CYS A 219 8.91 1.04 -7.55
C CYS A 219 10.07 1.91 -7.03
N SER A 220 10.63 2.79 -7.86
CA SER A 220 11.65 3.75 -7.44
C SER A 220 11.14 4.68 -6.33
N ILE A 221 9.88 5.15 -6.43
CA ILE A 221 9.25 5.95 -5.38
C ILE A 221 9.11 5.14 -4.09
N ILE A 222 8.67 3.88 -4.16
CA ILE A 222 8.50 3.01 -2.98
C ILE A 222 9.84 2.81 -2.26
N LEU A 223 10.88 2.46 -2.99
CA LEU A 223 12.22 2.27 -2.42
C LEU A 223 12.75 3.56 -1.79
N LYS A 224 12.55 4.71 -2.45
CA LYS A 224 12.90 6.02 -1.91
C LYS A 224 12.17 6.31 -0.60
N ARG A 225 10.84 6.10 -0.54
CA ARG A 225 10.07 6.32 0.70
C ARG A 225 10.47 5.37 1.81
N PHE A 226 10.83 4.14 1.47
CA PHE A 226 11.35 3.19 2.44
C PHE A 226 12.72 3.62 3.01
N ASP A 227 13.61 4.19 2.17
CA ASP A 227 14.90 4.76 2.60
C ASP A 227 14.78 6.02 3.46
N GLU A 228 13.68 6.75 3.32
CA GLU A 228 13.36 7.96 4.09
C GLU A 228 12.86 7.65 5.51
N VAL A 229 12.51 6.38 5.79
CA VAL A 229 12.14 5.90 7.13
C VAL A 229 13.32 5.98 8.08
N ILE A 230 13.13 6.65 9.21
CA ILE A 230 14.07 6.60 10.32
C ILE A 230 13.69 5.45 11.23
N TYR A 231 14.60 4.48 11.27
CA TYR A 231 14.45 3.19 11.92
C TYR A 231 15.62 2.97 12.87
N PHE A 232 15.32 2.58 14.10
CA PHE A 232 16.32 2.12 15.07
C PHE A 232 16.29 0.59 15.16
N ASP A 233 17.40 -0.04 14.78
CA ASP A 233 17.51 -1.49 14.83
C ASP A 233 17.74 -1.99 16.25
N LYS A 234 16.71 -2.61 16.83
CA LYS A 234 16.77 -3.16 18.19
C LYS A 234 17.69 -4.37 18.32
N SER A 235 18.22 -4.90 17.22
CA SER A 235 19.22 -5.97 17.25
C SER A 235 20.65 -5.47 17.47
N ILE A 236 20.86 -4.15 17.62
CA ILE A 236 22.19 -3.58 17.94
C ILE A 236 22.78 -4.25 19.19
N SER A 237 23.98 -4.81 19.05
CA SER A 237 24.75 -5.44 20.13
C SER A 237 25.42 -4.39 21.01
N LYS A 238 24.80 -4.08 22.16
CA LYS A 238 25.33 -3.07 23.11
C LYS A 238 26.72 -3.39 23.68
N LYS A 239 27.14 -4.67 23.65
CA LYS A 239 28.44 -5.11 24.18
C LYS A 239 29.62 -4.62 23.33
N GLN A 240 29.40 -4.42 22.03
CA GLN A 240 30.44 -4.04 21.06
C GLN A 240 30.55 -2.53 20.85
N LEU A 241 29.69 -1.75 21.52
CA LEU A 241 29.65 -0.30 21.38
C LEU A 241 30.68 0.39 22.29
N THR A 242 31.38 1.38 21.74
CA THR A 242 32.16 2.36 22.51
C THR A 242 31.25 3.19 23.44
N LYS A 243 31.84 3.91 24.41
CA LYS A 243 31.07 4.80 25.31
C LYS A 243 30.23 5.82 24.52
N ASN A 244 30.81 6.43 23.50
CA ASN A 244 30.12 7.40 22.64
C ASN A 244 28.99 6.75 21.82
N GLU A 245 29.22 5.55 21.27
CA GLU A 245 28.19 4.84 20.51
C GLU A 245 27.02 4.38 21.41
N LYS A 246 27.28 4.02 22.67
CA LYS A 246 26.21 3.69 23.63
C LYS A 246 25.30 4.88 23.88
N GLU A 247 25.88 6.07 24.08
CA GLU A 247 25.11 7.30 24.28
C GLU A 247 24.32 7.68 23.02
N LEU A 248 24.96 7.63 21.85
CA LEU A 248 24.27 7.84 20.57
C LEU A 248 23.15 6.82 20.34
N SER A 249 23.37 5.55 20.67
CA SER A 249 22.37 4.49 20.55
C SER A 249 21.14 4.78 21.42
N LYS A 250 21.35 5.23 22.66
CA LYS A 250 20.27 5.65 23.56
C LYS A 250 19.47 6.81 22.96
N ASN A 251 20.15 7.85 22.51
CA ASN A 251 19.53 9.03 21.94
C ASN A 251 18.78 8.70 20.64
N TYR A 252 19.39 7.94 19.72
CA TYR A 252 18.77 7.56 18.45
C TYR A 252 17.58 6.62 18.59
N SER A 253 17.49 5.85 19.68
CA SER A 253 16.33 5.00 19.97
C SER A 253 15.11 5.79 20.45
N ASN A 254 15.31 7.03 20.91
CA ASN A 254 14.27 7.90 21.43
C ASN A 254 13.77 8.84 20.35
N ILE A 255 12.46 8.81 20.04
CA ILE A 255 11.87 9.69 19.04
C ILE A 255 11.95 11.18 19.44
N ASN A 256 11.84 11.51 20.73
CA ASN A 256 11.86 12.89 21.22
C ASN A 256 13.22 13.55 20.93
N TYR A 257 14.31 12.78 21.01
CA TYR A 257 15.64 13.29 20.63
C TYR A 257 15.67 13.77 19.17
N TRP A 258 14.97 13.07 18.27
CA TRP A 258 14.93 13.46 16.86
C TRP A 258 14.01 14.64 16.59
N ILE A 259 12.87 14.70 17.25
CA ILE A 259 11.81 15.67 16.96
C ILE A 259 12.01 16.97 17.74
N ASP A 260 12.32 16.86 19.04
CA ASP A 260 12.34 17.95 20.00
C ASP A 260 13.76 18.47 20.23
N ASP A 261 14.72 17.57 20.52
CA ASP A 261 16.08 17.98 20.89
C ASP A 261 16.94 18.38 19.66
N LEU A 262 16.78 17.66 18.54
CA LEU A 262 17.53 17.92 17.31
C LEU A 262 16.81 18.87 16.36
N LYS A 263 17.45 20.02 16.10
CA LYS A 263 17.08 20.91 14.99
C LYS A 263 17.14 20.17 13.65
N ALA A 264 16.15 20.43 12.80
CA ALA A 264 15.99 19.74 11.51
C ALA A 264 17.25 19.76 10.62
N ILE A 265 17.98 20.88 10.61
CA ILE A 265 19.21 21.08 9.83
C ILE A 265 20.35 20.12 10.23
N HIS A 266 20.41 19.70 11.50
CA HIS A 266 21.46 18.81 11.99
C HIS A 266 21.13 17.32 11.80
N ARG A 267 19.86 16.98 11.53
CA ARG A 267 19.40 15.59 11.45
C ARG A 267 20.13 14.77 10.39
N HIS A 268 20.62 15.39 9.31
CA HIS A 268 21.33 14.68 8.24
C HIS A 268 22.56 13.90 8.77
N ARG A 269 23.43 14.55 9.55
CA ARG A 269 24.62 13.92 10.14
C ARG A 269 24.26 12.79 11.10
N HIS A 270 23.24 12.99 11.93
CA HIS A 270 22.78 11.98 12.88
C HIS A 270 22.15 10.77 12.19
N LYS A 271 21.36 10.97 11.13
CA LYS A 271 20.83 9.89 10.29
C LYS A 271 21.93 9.04 9.69
N LYS A 272 23.00 9.67 9.16
CA LYS A 272 24.15 8.95 8.61
C LYS A 272 24.84 8.09 9.68
N ARG A 273 25.09 8.67 10.86
CA ARG A 273 25.69 7.96 12.01
C ARG A 273 24.83 6.79 12.49
N LEU A 274 23.51 6.95 12.53
CA LEU A 274 22.60 5.84 12.87
C LEU A 274 22.71 4.70 11.86
N LYS A 275 22.73 5.01 10.55
CA LYS A 275 22.92 3.98 9.51
C LYS A 275 24.26 3.24 9.67
N GLU A 276 25.35 3.95 9.96
CA GLU A 276 26.66 3.35 10.23
C GLU A 276 26.64 2.45 11.48
N LEU A 277 25.98 2.90 12.56
CA LEU A 277 25.84 2.12 13.79
C LEU A 277 25.07 0.81 13.55
N ILE A 278 23.96 0.88 12.80
CA ILE A 278 23.15 -0.29 12.41
C ILE A 278 23.99 -1.24 11.56
N ALA A 279 24.66 -0.73 10.54
CA ALA A 279 25.45 -1.56 9.62
C ALA A 279 26.59 -2.31 10.32
N LYS A 280 27.23 -1.69 11.32
CA LYS A 280 28.37 -2.29 12.05
C LYS A 280 27.95 -3.24 13.16
N HIS A 281 26.87 -2.93 13.88
CA HIS A 281 26.60 -3.54 15.18
C HIS A 281 25.24 -4.23 15.28
N SER A 282 24.45 -4.34 14.21
CA SER A 282 23.13 -4.99 14.22
C SER A 282 22.98 -6.01 13.10
N LYS A 283 21.80 -6.63 13.02
CA LYS A 283 21.42 -7.50 11.89
C LYS A 283 21.05 -6.72 10.62
N ASN A 284 21.05 -5.39 10.67
CA ASN A 284 20.70 -4.49 9.58
C ASN A 284 19.36 -4.82 8.91
N LEU A 285 18.29 -4.94 9.72
CA LEU A 285 16.99 -5.43 9.25
C LEU A 285 16.38 -4.54 8.14
N HIS A 286 16.61 -3.22 8.19
CA HIS A 286 16.15 -2.28 7.15
C HIS A 286 16.77 -2.61 5.79
N GLN A 287 18.07 -2.87 5.74
CA GLN A 287 18.75 -3.24 4.49
C GLN A 287 18.26 -4.59 3.95
N GLN A 288 18.06 -5.59 4.80
CA GLN A 288 17.51 -6.89 4.37
C GLN A 288 16.14 -6.75 3.69
N ILE A 289 15.23 -5.97 4.30
CA ILE A 289 13.92 -5.68 3.71
C ILE A 289 14.07 -4.92 2.40
N LYS A 290 14.95 -3.90 2.35
CA LYS A 290 15.18 -3.11 1.14
C LYS A 290 15.65 -3.98 -0.04
N GLU A 291 16.56 -4.90 0.21
CA GLU A 291 17.06 -5.83 -0.81
C GLU A 291 15.96 -6.76 -1.33
N ASP A 292 15.11 -7.25 -0.44
CA ASP A 292 13.97 -8.06 -0.84
C ASP A 292 12.93 -7.22 -1.62
N LEU A 293 12.60 -6.01 -1.17
CA LEU A 293 11.75 -5.07 -1.91
C LEU A 293 12.29 -4.80 -3.33
N LEU A 294 13.61 -4.62 -3.47
CA LEU A 294 14.25 -4.44 -4.77
C LEU A 294 14.09 -5.68 -5.66
N LYS A 295 14.30 -6.88 -5.13
CA LYS A 295 14.06 -8.14 -5.86
C LYS A 295 12.61 -8.25 -6.31
N LYS A 296 11.65 -7.94 -5.44
CA LYS A 296 10.23 -7.91 -5.80
C LYS A 296 9.95 -6.91 -6.92
N CYS A 297 10.57 -5.72 -6.88
CA CYS A 297 10.43 -4.72 -7.93
C CYS A 297 10.89 -5.23 -9.32
N VAL A 298 11.96 -6.03 -9.37
CA VAL A 298 12.46 -6.65 -10.60
C VAL A 298 11.50 -7.74 -11.12
N ILE A 299 11.01 -8.61 -10.23
CA ILE A 299 10.07 -9.69 -10.57
C ILE A 299 8.79 -9.12 -11.19
N ILE A 300 8.26 -8.02 -10.64
CA ILE A 300 7.10 -7.32 -11.21
C ILE A 300 7.30 -7.03 -12.69
N ASN A 301 8.51 -6.61 -13.07
CA ASN A 301 8.80 -6.18 -14.42
C ASN A 301 9.12 -7.35 -15.36
N GLN A 302 9.77 -8.42 -14.89
CA GLN A 302 10.06 -9.60 -15.71
C GLN A 302 8.79 -10.32 -16.15
N VAL A 303 7.80 -10.47 -15.25
CA VAL A 303 6.47 -11.01 -15.60
C VAL A 303 5.75 -10.15 -16.66
N THR A 304 6.22 -8.92 -16.91
CA THR A 304 5.65 -8.06 -17.97
C THR A 304 6.33 -8.17 -19.32
N LYS A 305 7.56 -8.73 -19.39
CA LYS A 305 8.25 -8.96 -20.68
C LYS A 305 7.74 -10.19 -21.40
N ASP A 306 7.34 -11.24 -20.67
CA ASP A 306 6.85 -12.50 -21.24
C ASP A 306 5.39 -12.42 -21.74
N GLY A 307 4.83 -11.21 -21.87
CA GLY A 307 3.47 -10.95 -22.37
C GLY A 307 3.41 -10.32 -23.78
N PHE A 308 4.55 -10.20 -24.46
CA PHE A 308 4.65 -9.76 -25.84
C PHE A 308 5.58 -10.71 -26.62
N VAL A 309 5.05 -11.88 -26.96
CA VAL A 309 5.44 -12.63 -28.17
C VAL A 309 4.17 -12.95 -28.93
#